data_AF-A0A7W1T2X1-F1
#
_entry.id   AF-A0A7W1T2X1-F1
#
_cell.length_a   1.000
_cell.length_b   1.000
_cell.length_c   1.000
_cell.angle_alpha   90.00
_cell.angle_beta   90.00
_cell.angle_gamma   90.00
#
_symmetry.space_group_name_H-M   'P 1'
#
loop_
_entity.id
_entity.type
_entity.pdbx_description
1 polymer ?
#
loop_
_entity_poly.entity_id
_entity_poly.type
_entity_poly.pdbx_seq_one_letter_code
_entity_poly.pdbx_strand_id
1 'polypeptide(L)'
;MIRKTSNEISRRCFLAAGGATFVAAWACPGRVFAQEDALVQGGYKEAARTKLLVQPLRRNVTALLGTGGNIAVLSGADGKLLVDAEIVTARSHVADALASINQDPVKQLINTHWHWDHTGGNAWLHEAGASILAQENTRKHISVDWRVEDWHHTFPAQPAGALPST
;
A
#
# COMPACT_ATOMS: atom_id res chain seq x y z
N MET A 1 -57.62 20.60 -21.14
CA MET A 1 -56.98 20.22 -22.43
C MET A 1 -55.47 20.20 -22.21
N ILE A 2 -54.88 19.02 -22.02
CA ILE A 2 -53.45 18.85 -21.67
C ILE A 2 -52.65 18.65 -22.96
N ARG A 3 -51.70 19.54 -23.26
CA ARG A 3 -50.71 19.33 -24.33
C ARG A 3 -49.54 18.52 -23.75
N LYS A 4 -49.31 17.30 -24.27
CA LYS A 4 -48.05 16.57 -24.12
C LYS A 4 -47.04 17.17 -25.10
N THR A 5 -45.94 17.73 -24.61
CA THR A 5 -44.74 18.03 -25.41
C THR A 5 -43.86 16.79 -25.44
N SER A 6 -43.70 16.15 -26.61
CA SER A 6 -42.66 15.15 -26.83
C SER A 6 -41.31 15.85 -26.97
N ASN A 7 -40.33 15.44 -26.17
CA ASN A 7 -38.96 15.94 -26.23
C ASN A 7 -38.23 15.19 -27.36
N GLU A 8 -38.51 15.52 -28.62
CA GLU A 8 -37.86 14.88 -29.76
C GLU A 8 -36.49 15.51 -30.04
N ILE A 9 -35.43 14.76 -29.73
CA ILE A 9 -34.06 15.12 -30.09
C ILE A 9 -33.94 15.03 -31.62
N SER A 10 -33.79 16.17 -32.27
CA SER A 10 -33.57 16.25 -33.71
C SER A 10 -32.30 15.48 -34.12
N ARG A 11 -32.32 14.83 -35.29
CA ARG A 11 -31.15 14.18 -35.90
C ARG A 11 -29.94 15.12 -36.00
N ARG A 12 -30.17 16.42 -36.16
CA ARG A 12 -29.12 17.45 -36.18
C ARG A 12 -28.51 17.66 -34.79
N CYS A 13 -29.33 17.65 -33.73
CA CYS A 13 -28.84 17.68 -32.35
C CYS A 13 -28.08 16.40 -31.99
N PHE A 14 -28.53 15.23 -32.46
CA PHE A 14 -27.84 13.97 -32.23
C PHE A 14 -26.46 13.94 -32.91
N LEU A 15 -26.36 14.37 -34.18
CA LEU A 15 -25.09 14.43 -34.91
C LEU A 15 -24.14 15.49 -34.33
N ALA A 16 -24.66 16.66 -33.94
CA ALA A 16 -23.83 17.71 -33.32
C ALA A 16 -23.31 17.30 -31.94
N ALA A 17 -24.15 16.66 -31.11
CA ALA A 17 -23.74 16.17 -29.79
C ALA A 17 -22.76 14.99 -29.89
N GLY A 18 -22.98 14.06 -30.82
CA GLY A 18 -22.08 12.92 -31.05
C GLY A 18 -20.72 13.31 -31.66
N GLY A 19 -20.68 14.34 -32.51
CA GLY A 19 -19.42 14.85 -33.07
C GLY A 19 -18.54 15.55 -32.03
N ALA A 20 -19.15 16.29 -31.10
CA ALA A 20 -18.42 17.00 -30.05
C ALA A 20 -17.74 16.05 -29.04
N THR A 21 -18.36 14.91 -28.72
CA THR A 21 -17.76 13.91 -27.81
C THR A 21 -16.60 13.15 -28.45
N PHE A 22 -16.65 12.86 -29.76
CA PHE A 22 -15.55 12.21 -30.48
C PHE A 22 -14.29 13.10 -30.55
N VAL A 23 -14.45 14.40 -30.79
CA VAL A 23 -13.31 15.34 -30.86
C VAL A 23 -12.66 15.53 -29.48
N ALA A 24 -13.44 15.59 -28.40
CA ALA A 24 -12.89 15.72 -27.04
C ALA A 24 -12.03 14.51 -26.63
N ALA A 25 -12.43 13.29 -27.01
CA ALA A 25 -11.66 12.08 -26.75
C ALA A 25 -10.35 12.01 -27.57
N TRP A 26 -10.36 12.54 -28.80
CA TRP A 26 -9.18 12.60 -29.67
C TRP A 26 -8.21 13.75 -29.33
N ALA A 27 -8.71 14.86 -28.80
CA ALA A 27 -7.90 16.03 -28.44
C ALA A 27 -7.20 15.87 -27.08
N CYS A 28 -7.66 14.96 -26.21
CA CYS A 28 -7.08 14.70 -24.89
C CYS A 28 -6.89 13.20 -24.61
N PRO A 29 -6.15 12.43 -25.45
CA PRO A 29 -6.00 11.00 -25.25
C PRO A 29 -5.35 10.68 -23.90
N GLY A 30 -4.42 11.52 -23.43
CA GLY A 30 -3.73 11.33 -22.15
C GLY A 30 -4.65 11.35 -20.91
N ARG A 31 -5.87 11.90 -20.98
CA ARG A 31 -6.82 11.88 -19.86
C ARG A 31 -7.68 10.61 -19.80
N VAL A 32 -7.78 9.87 -20.90
CA VAL A 32 -8.50 8.59 -20.96
C VAL A 32 -7.58 7.43 -20.54
N PHE A 33 -6.26 7.61 -20.61
CA PHE A 33 -5.25 6.61 -20.23
C PHE A 33 -4.49 6.91 -18.94
N ALA A 34 -4.88 7.93 -18.16
CA ALA A 34 -4.14 8.38 -16.97
C ALA A 34 -4.26 7.48 -15.71
N GLN A 35 -4.57 6.19 -15.85
CA GLN A 35 -4.56 5.26 -14.71
C GLN A 35 -3.22 4.52 -14.58
N GLU A 36 -2.12 5.25 -14.74
CA GLU A 36 -0.80 4.73 -14.40
C GLU A 36 -0.65 4.71 -12.87
N ASP A 37 -0.26 3.56 -12.32
CA ASP A 37 0.13 3.40 -10.91
C ASP A 37 -0.96 3.65 -9.84
N ALA A 38 -2.23 3.67 -10.22
CA ALA A 38 -3.31 4.02 -9.29
C ALA A 38 -3.43 3.06 -8.09
N LEU A 39 -3.06 1.79 -8.25
CA LEU A 39 -3.10 0.81 -7.17
C LEU A 39 -2.06 1.09 -6.09
N VAL A 40 -0.79 1.24 -6.45
CA VAL A 40 0.29 1.48 -5.49
C VAL A 40 0.15 2.86 -4.85
N GLN A 41 -0.10 3.89 -5.67
CA GLN A 41 -0.37 5.24 -5.16
C GLN A 41 -1.63 5.29 -4.28
N GLY A 42 -2.65 4.51 -4.62
CA GLY A 42 -3.85 4.34 -3.81
C GLY A 42 -3.52 3.73 -2.45
N GLY A 43 -2.75 2.64 -2.42
CA GLY A 43 -2.34 2.00 -1.17
C GLY A 43 -1.45 2.90 -0.30
N TYR A 44 -0.50 3.66 -0.88
CA TYR A 44 0.26 4.65 -0.12
C TYR A 44 -0.63 5.72 0.54
N LYS A 45 -1.62 6.25 -0.21
CA LYS A 45 -2.56 7.26 0.30
C LYS A 45 -3.46 6.71 1.40
N GLU A 46 -3.93 5.49 1.23
CA GLU A 46 -4.83 4.84 2.19
C GLU A 46 -4.07 4.46 3.48
N ALA A 47 -2.90 3.86 3.36
CA ALA A 47 -2.03 3.52 4.49
C ALA A 47 -1.61 4.75 5.32
N ALA A 48 -1.48 5.92 4.68
CA ALA A 48 -1.19 7.18 5.39
C ALA A 48 -2.35 7.66 6.30
N ARG A 49 -3.58 7.25 6.00
CA ARG A 49 -4.81 7.75 6.66
C ARG A 49 -5.41 6.74 7.62
N THR A 50 -5.24 5.45 7.33
CA THR A 50 -5.95 4.38 8.02
C THR A 50 -5.21 3.96 9.28
N LYS A 51 -5.89 4.17 10.41
CA LYS A 51 -5.43 3.69 11.71
C LYS A 51 -5.53 2.17 11.75
N LEU A 52 -4.47 1.50 12.19
CA LEU A 52 -4.47 0.04 12.32
C LEU A 52 -5.42 -0.40 13.44
N LEU A 53 -6.16 -1.48 13.18
CA LEU A 53 -6.93 -2.16 14.22
C LEU A 53 -5.98 -3.06 15.02
N VAL A 54 -5.85 -2.79 16.31
CA VAL A 54 -5.04 -3.60 17.23
C VAL A 54 -5.94 -4.70 17.81
N GLN A 55 -5.71 -5.95 17.38
CA GLN A 55 -6.51 -7.11 17.79
C GLN A 55 -5.66 -8.08 18.62
N PRO A 56 -5.83 -8.11 19.95
CA PRO A 56 -5.27 -9.17 20.78
C PRO A 56 -5.83 -10.53 20.35
N LEU A 57 -4.94 -11.51 20.13
CA LEU A 57 -5.35 -12.87 19.76
C LEU A 57 -5.32 -13.78 20.99
N ARG A 58 -4.13 -14.21 21.40
CA ARG A 58 -3.94 -15.07 22.58
C ARG A 58 -2.60 -14.81 23.23
N ARG A 59 -2.60 -14.73 24.56
CA ARG A 59 -1.41 -14.43 25.37
C ARG A 59 -0.80 -13.11 24.87
N ASN A 60 0.48 -13.15 24.51
CA ASN A 60 1.29 -12.04 24.08
C ASN A 60 1.34 -11.86 22.55
N VAL A 61 0.38 -12.47 21.83
CA VAL A 61 0.24 -12.34 20.37
C VAL A 61 -0.88 -11.36 20.05
N THR A 62 -0.54 -10.34 19.26
CA THR A 62 -1.47 -9.31 18.77
C THR A 62 -1.34 -9.20 17.25
N ALA A 63 -2.46 -9.09 16.54
CA ALA A 63 -2.45 -8.73 15.13
C ALA A 63 -2.74 -7.23 14.98
N LEU A 64 -1.96 -6.55 14.14
CA LEU A 64 -2.25 -5.19 13.68
C LEU A 64 -2.81 -5.31 12.27
N LEU A 65 -4.07 -4.93 12.08
CA LEU A 65 -4.74 -5.06 10.80
C LEU A 65 -4.67 -3.71 10.07
N GLY A 66 -3.99 -3.68 8.92
CA GLY A 66 -3.70 -2.46 8.16
C GLY A 66 -4.13 -2.54 6.70
N THR A 67 -3.67 -1.55 5.92
CA THR A 67 -4.06 -1.37 4.51
C THR A 67 -3.35 -2.33 3.57
N GLY A 68 -2.04 -2.52 3.75
CA GLY A 68 -1.24 -3.41 2.92
C GLY A 68 -1.41 -4.85 3.36
N GLY A 69 -1.18 -5.12 4.65
CA GLY A 69 -1.31 -6.44 5.23
C GLY A 69 -1.63 -6.42 6.72
N ASN A 70 -1.51 -7.59 7.34
CA ASN A 70 -1.58 -7.72 8.79
C ASN A 70 -0.18 -7.94 9.35
N ILE A 71 0.19 -7.17 10.38
CA ILE A 71 1.42 -7.41 11.14
C ILE A 71 1.08 -8.32 12.31
N ALA A 72 1.81 -9.43 12.48
CA ALA A 72 1.77 -10.19 13.73
C ALA A 72 2.83 -9.67 14.70
N VAL A 73 2.43 -9.42 15.94
CA VAL A 73 3.31 -8.93 17.01
C VAL A 73 3.35 -9.95 18.14
N LEU A 74 4.54 -10.43 18.46
CA LEU A 74 4.84 -11.18 19.68
C LEU A 74 5.58 -10.25 20.64
N SER A 75 5.02 -10.03 21.84
CA SER A 75 5.63 -9.19 22.88
C SER A 75 6.21 -10.04 24.02
N GLY A 76 7.32 -9.65 24.62
CA GLY A 76 7.92 -10.39 25.73
C GLY A 76 9.04 -9.62 26.42
N ALA A 77 9.68 -10.24 27.41
CA ALA A 77 10.77 -9.62 28.18
C ALA A 77 11.97 -9.21 27.30
N ASP A 78 12.17 -9.90 26.17
CA ASP A 78 13.22 -9.59 25.20
C ASP A 78 12.82 -8.50 24.19
N GLY A 79 11.64 -7.88 24.34
CA GLY A 79 11.08 -6.90 23.41
C GLY A 79 10.03 -7.47 22.45
N LYS A 80 9.75 -6.74 21.38
CA LYS A 80 8.78 -7.14 20.36
C LYS A 80 9.45 -7.82 19.16
N LEU A 81 8.83 -8.89 18.66
CA LEU A 81 9.07 -9.48 17.35
C LEU A 81 7.87 -9.17 16.46
N LEU A 82 8.16 -8.69 15.25
CA LEU A 82 7.16 -8.43 14.21
C LEU A 82 7.29 -9.44 13.07
N VAL A 83 6.15 -9.80 12.48
CA VAL A 83 6.08 -10.43 11.17
C VAL A 83 5.46 -9.40 10.22
N ASP A 84 6.24 -9.01 9.21
CA ASP A 84 5.99 -7.93 8.25
C ASP A 84 5.96 -6.51 8.84
N ALA A 85 6.06 -5.51 7.95
CA ALA A 85 6.40 -4.13 8.28
C ALA A 85 5.43 -3.08 7.72
N GLU A 86 4.33 -3.51 7.10
CA GLU A 86 3.33 -2.64 6.47
C GLU A 86 3.91 -1.74 5.35
N ILE A 87 3.03 -0.99 4.69
CA ILE A 87 3.38 0.09 3.77
C ILE A 87 4.08 1.24 4.52
N VAL A 88 5.14 1.81 3.94
CA VAL A 88 5.98 2.85 4.57
C VAL A 88 5.21 4.07 5.08
N THR A 89 4.14 4.48 4.39
CA THR A 89 3.33 5.64 4.78
C THR A 89 2.47 5.39 6.02
N ALA A 90 2.31 4.14 6.45
CA ALA A 90 1.64 3.78 7.70
C ALA A 90 2.55 3.92 8.94
N ARG A 91 3.81 4.35 8.79
CA ARG A 91 4.80 4.42 9.89
C ARG A 91 4.24 4.97 11.20
N SER A 92 3.54 6.10 11.16
CA SER A 92 2.99 6.70 12.39
C SER A 92 1.94 5.81 13.04
N HIS A 93 1.04 5.23 12.24
CA HIS A 93 -0.03 4.35 12.73
C HIS A 93 0.52 3.03 13.27
N VAL A 94 1.56 2.47 12.64
CA VAL A 94 2.26 1.27 13.13
C VAL A 94 2.97 1.57 14.45
N ALA A 95 3.69 2.69 14.55
CA ALA A 95 4.37 3.10 15.77
C ALA A 95 3.37 3.29 16.94
N ASP A 96 2.25 3.98 16.70
CA ASP A 96 1.19 4.17 17.69
C ASP A 96 0.56 2.84 18.12
N ALA A 97 0.29 1.95 17.17
CA ALA A 97 -0.25 0.62 17.45
C ALA A 97 0.71 -0.22 18.31
N LEU A 98 2.01 -0.22 17.99
CA LEU A 98 3.03 -0.92 18.77
C LEU A 98 3.15 -0.34 20.19
N ALA A 99 3.14 0.99 20.33
CA ALA A 99 3.20 1.69 21.61
C ALA A 99 1.97 1.38 22.49
N SER A 100 0.80 1.13 21.87
CA SER A 100 -0.42 0.73 22.58
C SER A 100 -0.39 -0.67 23.17
N ILE A 101 0.48 -1.55 22.63
CA ILE A 101 0.72 -2.89 23.21
C ILE A 101 1.57 -2.75 24.48
N ASN A 102 2.74 -2.11 24.36
CA ASN A 102 3.61 -1.67 25.45
C ASN A 102 4.76 -0.79 24.90
N GLN A 103 5.62 -0.26 25.77
CA GLN A 103 6.74 0.63 25.38
C GLN A 103 8.04 -0.11 25.02
N ASP A 104 8.04 -1.45 24.99
CA ASP A 104 9.26 -2.22 24.72
C ASP A 104 9.76 -2.00 23.28
N PRO A 105 11.07 -2.06 23.02
CA PRO A 105 11.61 -1.89 21.67
C PRO A 105 11.21 -3.04 20.75
N VAL A 106 11.14 -2.78 19.44
CA VAL A 106 11.14 -3.83 18.42
C VAL A 106 12.57 -4.33 18.26
N LYS A 107 12.78 -5.63 18.46
CA LYS A 107 14.11 -6.24 18.36
C LYS A 107 14.29 -7.09 17.12
N GLN A 108 13.20 -7.67 16.61
CA GLN A 108 13.24 -8.55 15.44
C GLN A 108 12.08 -8.23 14.51
N LEU A 109 12.38 -8.27 13.21
CA LEU A 109 11.42 -8.20 12.12
C LEU A 109 11.66 -9.40 11.22
N ILE A 110 10.60 -10.15 10.92
CA ILE A 110 10.63 -11.24 9.95
C ILE A 110 9.77 -10.83 8.76
N ASN A 111 10.34 -10.77 7.56
CA ASN A 111 9.54 -10.59 6.34
C ASN A 111 9.08 -11.94 5.80
N THR A 112 7.79 -12.03 5.50
CA THR A 112 7.20 -13.21 4.87
C THR A 112 7.62 -13.32 3.40
N HIS A 113 7.66 -12.20 2.68
CA HIS A 113 8.08 -12.09 1.27
C HIS A 113 8.44 -10.64 0.91
N TRP A 114 8.75 -10.35 -0.36
CA TRP A 114 9.43 -9.12 -0.81
C TRP A 114 8.51 -7.95 -1.16
N HIS A 115 7.19 -8.13 -1.14
CA HIS A 115 6.29 -7.07 -1.60
C HIS A 115 6.34 -5.83 -0.68
N TRP A 116 6.06 -4.67 -1.28
CA TRP A 116 6.20 -3.34 -0.68
C TRP A 116 5.24 -3.08 0.50
N ASP A 117 4.12 -3.79 0.52
CA ASP A 117 3.11 -3.81 1.57
C ASP A 117 3.53 -4.66 2.80
N HIS A 118 4.53 -5.52 2.65
CA HIS A 118 5.10 -6.32 3.73
C HIS A 118 6.49 -5.83 4.18
N THR A 119 7.20 -5.12 3.31
CA THR A 119 8.60 -4.69 3.53
C THR A 119 8.78 -3.18 3.57
N GLY A 120 7.72 -2.39 3.34
CA GLY A 120 7.80 -0.93 3.25
C GLY A 120 8.34 -0.29 4.53
N GLY A 121 8.02 -0.86 5.70
CA GLY A 121 8.52 -0.37 6.98
C GLY A 121 9.93 -0.83 7.38
N ASN A 122 10.61 -1.67 6.59
CA ASN A 122 11.89 -2.26 6.96
C ASN A 122 12.94 -1.21 7.38
N ALA A 123 13.12 -0.16 6.57
CA ALA A 123 14.16 0.84 6.79
C ALA A 123 14.06 1.53 8.16
N TRP A 124 12.87 1.97 8.55
CA TRP A 124 12.69 2.71 9.80
C TRP A 124 12.68 1.77 11.02
N LEU A 125 12.23 0.52 10.86
CA LEU A 125 12.31 -0.49 11.92
C LEU A 125 13.76 -0.86 12.21
N HIS A 126 14.60 -0.98 11.17
CA HIS A 126 16.03 -1.17 11.33
C HIS A 126 16.70 0.04 11.96
N GLU A 127 16.36 1.26 11.53
CA GLU A 127 16.83 2.50 12.17
C GLU A 127 16.46 2.55 13.66
N ALA A 128 15.30 2.01 14.03
CA ALA A 128 14.85 1.86 15.42
C ALA A 128 15.55 0.70 16.18
N GLY A 129 16.45 -0.04 15.54
CA GLY A 129 17.30 -1.07 16.15
C GLY A 129 16.80 -2.51 16.00
N ALA A 130 15.84 -2.77 15.12
CA ALA A 130 15.38 -4.13 14.82
C ALA A 130 16.34 -4.86 13.87
N SER A 131 16.66 -6.12 14.17
CA SER A 131 17.29 -7.03 13.21
C SER A 131 16.24 -7.57 12.24
N ILE A 132 16.51 -7.50 10.94
CA ILE A 132 15.59 -7.98 9.90
C ILE A 132 16.05 -9.34 9.37
N LEU A 133 15.14 -10.31 9.34
CA LEU A 133 15.35 -11.66 8.84
C LEU A 133 14.35 -11.97 7.73
N ALA A 134 14.82 -12.63 6.68
CA ALA A 134 13.96 -13.17 5.63
C ALA A 134 14.67 -14.31 4.89
N GLN A 135 13.92 -15.04 4.08
CA GLN A 135 14.52 -16.02 3.17
C GLN A 135 15.34 -15.31 2.06
N GLU A 136 16.39 -15.97 1.55
CA GLU A 136 17.34 -15.40 0.57
C GLU A 136 16.68 -14.82 -0.70
N ASN A 137 15.60 -15.42 -1.22
CA ASN A 137 14.91 -14.87 -2.38
C ASN A 137 14.18 -13.57 -2.04
N THR A 138 13.64 -13.42 -0.83
CA THR A 138 13.08 -12.15 -0.38
C THR A 138 14.15 -11.07 -0.42
N ARG A 139 15.33 -11.35 0.14
CA ARG A 139 16.49 -10.44 0.10
C ARG A 139 16.88 -10.06 -1.33
N LYS A 140 16.99 -11.05 -2.23
CA LYS A 140 17.32 -10.83 -3.65
C LYS A 140 16.34 -9.88 -4.33
N HIS A 141 15.03 -10.11 -4.17
CA HIS A 141 14.02 -9.29 -4.82
C HIS A 141 14.00 -7.85 -4.30
N ILE A 142 14.12 -7.63 -2.99
CA ILE A 142 14.11 -6.26 -2.46
C ILE A 142 15.42 -5.50 -2.71
N SER A 143 16.51 -6.20 -3.05
CA SER A 143 17.81 -5.59 -3.34
C SER A 143 17.95 -5.04 -4.76
N VAL A 144 16.94 -5.22 -5.60
CA VAL A 144 16.92 -4.78 -7.00
C VAL A 144 15.61 -4.09 -7.32
N ASP A 145 15.62 -3.28 -8.38
CA ASP A 145 14.39 -2.75 -8.94
C ASP A 145 13.57 -3.92 -9.52
N TRP A 146 12.27 -3.94 -9.24
CA TRP A 146 11.37 -4.93 -9.80
C TRP A 146 10.08 -4.28 -10.30
N ARG A 147 9.52 -4.87 -11.35
CA ARG A 147 8.48 -4.27 -12.19
C ARG A 147 7.23 -5.14 -12.15
N VAL A 148 6.07 -4.52 -11.97
CA VAL A 148 4.76 -5.17 -12.15
C VAL A 148 4.07 -4.52 -13.32
N GLU A 149 4.03 -5.22 -14.45
CA GLU A 149 3.48 -4.66 -15.69
C GLU A 149 1.99 -4.34 -15.58
N ASP A 150 1.22 -5.21 -14.93
CA ASP A 150 -0.23 -5.01 -14.73
C ASP A 150 -0.56 -3.76 -13.90
N TRP A 151 0.38 -3.29 -13.08
CA TRP A 151 0.21 -2.08 -12.27
C TRP A 151 0.90 -0.86 -12.88
N HIS A 152 1.62 -1.08 -13.98
CA HIS A 152 2.52 -0.12 -14.59
C HIS A 152 3.49 0.52 -13.58
N HIS A 153 3.88 -0.20 -12.52
CA HIS A 153 4.75 0.30 -11.45
C HIS A 153 6.11 -0.39 -11.42
N THR A 154 7.15 0.39 -11.13
CA THR A 154 8.49 -0.12 -10.83
C THR A 154 8.81 0.21 -9.38
N PHE A 155 8.97 -0.82 -8.56
CA PHE A 155 9.41 -0.67 -7.19
C PHE A 155 10.94 -0.56 -7.18
N PRO A 156 11.52 0.50 -6.61
CA PRO A 156 12.96 0.64 -6.53
C PRO A 156 13.55 -0.35 -5.51
N ALA A 157 14.82 -0.69 -5.71
CA ALA A 157 15.61 -1.39 -4.71
C ALA A 157 15.54 -0.67 -3.36
N GLN A 158 15.34 -1.43 -2.29
CA GLN A 158 15.31 -0.86 -0.95
C GLN A 158 16.72 -0.46 -0.47
N PRO A 159 16.83 0.56 0.39
CA PRO A 159 18.12 1.00 0.91
C PRO A 159 18.81 -0.11 1.72
N ALA A 160 20.14 -0.07 1.85
CA ALA A 160 20.92 -1.10 2.52
C ALA A 160 20.42 -1.45 3.93
N GLY A 161 19.97 -0.45 4.70
CA GLY A 161 19.42 -0.65 6.05
C GLY A 161 18.04 -1.33 6.08
N ALA A 162 17.40 -1.55 4.94
CA ALA A 162 16.13 -2.24 4.85
C ALA A 162 16.29 -3.70 4.36
N LEU A 163 17.51 -4.11 4.01
CA LEU A 163 17.80 -5.44 3.50
C LEU A 163 17.87 -6.46 4.65
N PRO A 164 17.12 -7.57 4.60
CA PRO A 164 17.17 -8.61 5.61
C PRO A 164 18.49 -9.37 5.53
N SER A 165 18.88 -9.89 6.69
CA SER A 165 19.82 -11.01 6.80
C SER A 165 19.08 -12.35 6.56
N THR A 166 19.85 -13.39 6.24
CA THR A 166 19.36 -14.70 5.79
C THR A 166 19.96 -15.83 6.60
#